data_AF-A0A2C0ZRP1-F1
#
_entry.id   AF-A0A2C0ZRP1-F1
#
_cell.length_a   1.000
_cell.length_b   1.000
_cell.length_c   1.000
_cell.angle_alpha   90.00
_cell.angle_beta   90.00
_cell.angle_gamma   90.00
#
_symmetry.space_group_name_H-M   'P 1'
#
loop_
_entity.id
_entity.type
_entity.pdbx_description
1 polymer ?
#
loop_
_entity_poly.entity_id
_entity_poly.type
_entity_poly.pdbx_seq_one_letter_code
_entity_poly.pdbx_strand_id
1 'polypeptide(L)'
;MSLVDQFIASLGFQFSKIVSFRFQSFWKSLFYLVILILLSGSIIAAMKLSKSESIAKQIHNLPDSYMINKSGASSLNEKWAIQLPQIDTVIVLGETSSLTGIQGFKNLICIGKEGWSIGRVGFPTKKLDYEKFPFLKNNEELTKKDLIHISKDLDQTIKTFAPIYLYVQLFLDLLIHFVLVSILAIAGSSFKKLLPITYKEVWNITCYGITAPIVVRTLFDLLGFSIPILTTIYWIAVALFTILSIRHIQTSEEIVNQAS
;
A
#
# COMPACT_ATOMS: atom_id res chain seq x y z
N MET A 1 20.42 -12.89 20.85
CA MET A 1 18.95 -12.80 20.63
C MET A 1 18.67 -13.15 19.19
N SER A 2 17.72 -14.06 18.98
CA SER A 2 17.30 -14.47 17.63
C SER A 2 16.47 -13.36 16.97
N LEU A 3 16.29 -13.43 15.65
CA LEU A 3 15.38 -12.52 14.91
C LEU A 3 13.93 -12.65 15.40
N VAL A 4 13.53 -13.84 15.85
CA VAL A 4 12.19 -14.11 16.37
C VAL A 4 11.98 -13.39 17.71
N ASP A 5 12.97 -13.41 18.60
CA ASP A 5 12.90 -12.68 19.88
C ASP A 5 12.76 -11.17 19.64
N GLN A 6 13.48 -10.64 18.65
CA GLN A 6 13.40 -9.24 18.25
C GLN A 6 12.03 -8.91 17.70
N PHE A 7 11.49 -9.76 16.82
CA PHE A 7 10.14 -9.60 16.28
C PHE A 7 9.06 -9.62 17.36
N ILE A 8 9.09 -10.59 18.28
CA ILE A 8 8.10 -10.69 19.37
C ILE A 8 8.19 -9.48 20.29
N ALA A 9 9.40 -9.07 20.67
CA ALA A 9 9.59 -7.89 21.53
C ALA A 9 9.07 -6.62 20.85
N SER A 10 9.40 -6.43 19.57
CA SER A 10 8.96 -5.29 18.76
C SER A 10 7.46 -5.26 18.50
N LEU A 11 6.85 -6.42 18.24
CA LEU A 11 5.41 -6.55 18.03
C LEU A 11 4.62 -6.22 19.31
N GLY A 12 5.11 -6.70 20.45
CA GLY A 12 4.48 -6.46 21.76
C GLY A 12 4.84 -5.11 22.40
N PHE A 13 5.54 -4.22 21.69
CA PHE A 13 6.06 -2.95 22.21
C PHE A 13 6.74 -3.09 23.58
N GLN A 14 7.60 -4.10 23.73
CA GLN A 14 8.36 -4.34 24.95
C GLN A 14 9.51 -3.32 25.06
N PHE A 15 9.18 -2.07 25.42
CA PHE A 15 10.09 -0.91 25.45
C PHE A 15 11.41 -1.22 26.16
N SER A 16 11.38 -1.88 27.33
CA SER A 16 12.58 -2.25 28.08
C SER A 16 13.54 -3.14 27.28
N LYS A 17 13.03 -4.14 26.54
CA LYS A 17 13.87 -4.98 25.67
C LYS A 17 14.37 -4.23 24.45
N ILE A 18 13.51 -3.45 23.80
CA ILE A 18 13.86 -2.72 22.57
C ILE A 18 14.92 -1.65 22.84
N VAL A 19 14.84 -1.01 24.01
CA VAL A 19 15.86 -0.08 24.50
C VAL A 19 17.23 -0.75 24.61
N SER A 20 17.32 -2.04 25.00
CA SER A 20 18.59 -2.77 24.97
C SER A 20 19.13 -3.00 23.55
N PHE A 21 18.26 -2.99 22.53
CA PHE A 21 18.65 -3.21 21.13
C PHE A 21 19.29 -1.98 20.50
N ARG A 22 19.24 -0.81 21.16
CA ARG A 22 19.86 0.42 20.67
C ARG A 22 21.36 0.26 20.40
N PHE A 23 22.03 -0.57 21.20
CA PHE A 23 23.47 -0.85 21.07
C PHE A 23 23.84 -1.81 19.94
N GLN A 24 22.86 -2.41 19.26
CA GLN A 24 23.14 -3.35 18.18
C GLN A 24 23.83 -2.65 16.98
N SER A 25 24.44 -3.47 16.11
CA SER A 25 25.02 -2.97 14.87
C SER A 25 23.94 -2.41 13.96
N PHE A 26 24.25 -1.30 13.29
CA PHE A 26 23.40 -0.67 12.27
C PHE A 26 22.99 -1.67 11.19
N TRP A 27 23.90 -2.55 10.78
CA TRP A 27 23.61 -3.56 9.76
C TRP A 27 22.54 -4.56 10.22
N LYS A 28 22.49 -4.92 11.50
CA LYS A 28 21.49 -5.87 12.01
C LYS A 28 20.07 -5.28 11.95
N SER A 29 19.91 -4.03 12.37
CA SER A 29 18.61 -3.34 12.30
C SER A 29 18.20 -3.05 10.87
N LEU A 30 19.14 -2.72 9.98
CA LEU A 30 18.88 -2.57 8.55
C LEU A 30 18.41 -3.88 7.90
N PHE A 31 19.13 -4.99 8.13
CA PHE A 31 18.71 -6.30 7.61
C PHE A 31 17.36 -6.72 8.18
N TYR A 32 17.11 -6.48 9.46
CA TYR A 32 15.80 -6.71 10.08
C TYR A 32 14.69 -5.94 9.35
N LEU A 33 14.87 -4.63 9.12
CA LEU A 33 13.92 -3.79 8.42
C LEU A 33 13.66 -4.29 6.99
N VAL A 34 14.72 -4.60 6.25
CA VAL A 34 14.64 -5.10 4.86
C VAL A 34 13.86 -6.41 4.81
N ILE A 35 14.19 -7.39 5.66
CA ILE A 35 13.51 -8.69 5.70
C ILE A 35 12.03 -8.51 6.04
N LEU A 36 11.72 -7.64 7.00
CA LEU A 36 10.35 -7.39 7.44
C LEU A 36 9.48 -6.79 6.32
N ILE A 37 10.01 -5.79 5.60
CA ILE A 37 9.31 -5.15 4.47
C ILE A 37 9.18 -6.14 3.30
N LEU A 38 10.25 -6.85 2.95
CA LEU A 38 10.22 -7.83 1.86
C LEU A 38 9.24 -8.96 2.16
N LEU A 39 9.20 -9.48 3.39
CA LEU A 39 8.28 -10.55 3.77
C LEU A 39 6.83 -10.08 3.71
N SER A 40 6.51 -8.95 4.35
CA SER A 40 5.17 -8.35 4.31
C SER A 40 4.72 -8.09 2.87
N GLY A 41 5.55 -7.38 2.09
CA GLY A 41 5.24 -7.02 0.71
C GLY A 41 5.11 -8.22 -0.21
N SER A 42 5.94 -9.26 -0.03
CA SER A 42 5.86 -10.49 -0.82
C SER A 42 4.59 -11.27 -0.55
N ILE A 43 4.13 -11.35 0.71
CA ILE A 43 2.86 -12.02 1.06
C ILE A 43 1.68 -11.28 0.40
N ILE A 44 1.66 -9.95 0.48
CA ILE A 44 0.61 -9.13 -0.17
C ILE A 44 0.65 -9.31 -1.69
N ALA A 45 1.84 -9.26 -2.30
CA ALA A 45 2.03 -9.44 -3.74
C ALA A 45 1.55 -10.82 -4.21
N ALA A 46 1.90 -11.88 -3.48
CA ALA A 46 1.45 -13.24 -3.78
C ALA A 46 -0.08 -13.35 -3.71
N MET A 47 -0.72 -12.74 -2.71
CA MET A 47 -2.18 -12.72 -2.59
C MET A 47 -2.84 -11.93 -3.73
N LYS A 48 -2.26 -10.81 -4.18
CA LYS A 48 -2.78 -10.04 -5.33
C LYS A 48 -2.70 -10.83 -6.62
N LEU A 49 -1.59 -11.55 -6.84
CA LEU A 49 -1.43 -12.42 -7.99
C LEU A 49 -2.39 -13.62 -7.95
N SER A 50 -2.61 -14.23 -6.78
CA SER A 50 -3.52 -15.39 -6.67
C SER A 50 -4.99 -15.01 -6.83
N LYS A 51 -5.38 -13.80 -6.43
CA LYS A 51 -6.73 -13.24 -6.65
C LYS A 51 -6.93 -12.66 -8.05
N SER A 52 -5.91 -12.66 -8.91
CA SER A 52 -6.05 -12.10 -10.25
C SER A 52 -6.94 -12.97 -11.13
N GLU A 53 -7.97 -12.36 -11.70
CA GLU A 53 -8.86 -13.00 -12.67
C GLU A 53 -8.76 -12.29 -14.02
N SER A 54 -8.94 -13.05 -15.10
CA SER A 54 -8.97 -12.53 -16.47
C SER A 54 -10.08 -11.48 -16.64
N ILE A 55 -9.73 -10.32 -17.21
CA ILE A 55 -10.67 -9.27 -17.60
C ILE A 55 -11.75 -9.85 -18.51
N ALA A 56 -11.35 -10.69 -19.48
CA ALA A 56 -12.29 -11.29 -20.42
C ALA A 56 -13.35 -12.16 -19.72
N LYS A 57 -12.99 -12.87 -18.65
CA LYS A 57 -13.95 -13.64 -17.83
C LYS A 57 -14.90 -12.73 -17.06
N GLN A 58 -14.38 -11.66 -16.45
CA GLN A 58 -15.19 -10.69 -15.72
C GLN A 58 -16.15 -9.93 -16.66
N ILE A 59 -15.73 -9.68 -17.90
CA ILE A 59 -16.53 -9.04 -18.95
C ILE A 59 -17.55 -9.99 -19.59
N HIS A 60 -17.35 -11.31 -19.52
CA HIS A 60 -18.21 -12.28 -20.22
C HIS A 60 -19.69 -12.16 -19.83
N ASN A 61 -19.94 -11.80 -18.56
CA ASN A 61 -21.28 -11.63 -18.01
C ASN A 61 -21.98 -10.35 -18.50
N LEU A 62 -21.31 -9.48 -19.30
CA LEU A 62 -21.90 -8.26 -19.88
C LEU A 62 -23.20 -8.50 -20.65
N PRO A 63 -24.25 -7.63 -20.57
CA PRO A 63 -25.34 -7.75 -21.52
C PRO A 63 -24.76 -7.57 -22.92
N ASP A 64 -25.24 -8.37 -23.86
CA ASP A 64 -24.78 -8.26 -25.26
C ASP A 64 -25.11 -6.89 -25.88
N SER A 65 -26.06 -6.14 -25.29
CA SER A 65 -26.44 -4.78 -25.65
C SER A 65 -25.51 -3.68 -25.11
N TYR A 66 -24.49 -4.02 -24.29
CA TYR A 66 -23.56 -3.01 -23.78
C TYR A 66 -22.60 -2.54 -24.87
N MET A 67 -22.58 -1.22 -25.08
CA MET A 67 -21.77 -0.57 -26.11
C MET A 67 -21.18 0.73 -25.56
N ILE A 68 -20.02 1.12 -26.09
CA ILE A 68 -19.39 2.41 -25.80
C ILE A 68 -19.18 3.12 -27.13
N ASN A 69 -19.67 4.36 -27.26
CA ASN A 69 -19.50 5.17 -28.44
C ASN A 69 -19.02 6.58 -28.06
N LYS A 70 -18.83 7.46 -29.06
CA LYS A 70 -18.39 8.84 -28.84
C LYS A 70 -19.38 9.69 -28.03
N SER A 71 -20.66 9.33 -28.02
CA SER A 71 -21.72 10.02 -27.26
C SER A 71 -21.88 9.50 -25.83
N GLY A 72 -21.37 8.32 -25.50
CA GLY A 72 -21.58 7.70 -24.20
C GLY A 72 -21.40 6.19 -24.14
N ALA A 73 -21.53 5.63 -22.94
CA ALA A 73 -21.69 4.20 -22.72
C ALA A 73 -23.16 3.84 -22.47
N SER A 74 -23.59 2.67 -22.95
CA SER A 74 -24.93 2.14 -22.68
C SER A 74 -25.21 2.07 -21.17
N SER A 75 -26.44 2.40 -20.76
CA SER A 75 -26.85 2.30 -19.37
C SER A 75 -26.88 0.84 -18.93
N LEU A 76 -26.20 0.53 -17.84
CA LEU A 76 -26.31 -0.76 -17.16
C LEU A 76 -27.31 -0.63 -16.00
N ASN A 77 -28.16 -1.64 -15.84
CA ASN A 77 -29.08 -1.73 -14.70
C ASN A 77 -28.33 -1.99 -13.39
N GLU A 78 -27.18 -2.68 -13.47
CA GLU A 78 -26.31 -2.98 -12.34
C GLU A 78 -24.88 -2.52 -12.61
N LYS A 79 -24.18 -2.10 -11.56
CA LYS A 79 -22.77 -1.69 -11.67
C LYS A 79 -21.90 -2.91 -11.78
N TRP A 80 -20.89 -2.84 -12.64
CA TRP A 80 -19.84 -3.85 -12.65
C TRP A 80 -18.47 -3.29 -12.42
N ALA A 81 -17.75 -3.99 -11.54
CA ALA A 81 -16.39 -3.69 -11.17
C ALA A 81 -15.50 -4.82 -11.68
N ILE A 82 -14.65 -4.50 -12.64
CA ILE A 82 -13.58 -5.37 -13.09
C ILE A 82 -12.40 -5.14 -12.16
N GLN A 83 -12.04 -6.16 -11.40
CA GLN A 83 -11.00 -6.11 -10.40
C GLN A 83 -9.67 -6.56 -10.98
N LEU A 84 -8.62 -5.75 -10.79
CA LEU A 84 -7.25 -6.03 -11.20
C LEU A 84 -6.29 -5.90 -10.00
N PRO A 85 -6.34 -6.85 -9.04
CA PRO A 85 -5.53 -6.77 -7.82
C PRO A 85 -4.02 -6.71 -8.09
N GLN A 86 -3.56 -7.37 -9.15
CA GLN A 86 -2.17 -7.44 -9.56
C GLN A 86 -1.54 -6.07 -9.92
N ILE A 87 -2.37 -5.06 -10.20
CA ILE A 87 -1.94 -3.68 -10.49
C ILE A 87 -2.70 -2.64 -9.65
N ASP A 88 -3.28 -3.04 -8.51
CA ASP A 88 -4.03 -2.16 -7.59
C ASP A 88 -5.12 -1.31 -8.28
N THR A 89 -5.75 -1.83 -9.34
CA THR A 89 -6.71 -1.09 -10.18
C THR A 89 -8.08 -1.75 -10.22
N VAL A 90 -9.13 -0.94 -10.26
CA VAL A 90 -10.50 -1.39 -10.52
C VAL A 90 -11.13 -0.54 -11.61
N ILE A 91 -11.81 -1.20 -12.56
CA ILE A 91 -12.55 -0.56 -13.65
C ILE A 91 -14.04 -0.67 -13.33
N VAL A 92 -14.72 0.45 -13.21
CA VAL A 92 -16.15 0.51 -12.89
C VAL A 92 -16.93 0.91 -14.15
N LEU A 93 -17.86 0.05 -14.56
CA LEU A 93 -18.81 0.30 -15.63
C LEU A 93 -20.13 0.77 -15.02
N GLY A 94 -20.60 1.96 -15.38
CA GLY A 94 -21.82 2.59 -14.85
C GLY A 94 -21.57 3.74 -13.86
N GLU A 95 -22.63 4.24 -13.23
CA GLU A 95 -22.56 5.41 -12.34
C GLU A 95 -21.87 5.11 -11.00
N THR A 96 -21.00 6.00 -10.55
CA THR A 96 -20.09 5.85 -9.39
C THR A 96 -20.74 6.05 -8.02
N SER A 97 -22.06 6.20 -7.93
CA SER A 97 -22.79 6.62 -6.71
C SER A 97 -22.72 5.67 -5.50
N SER A 98 -22.06 4.50 -5.58
CA SER A 98 -21.94 3.54 -4.47
C SER A 98 -20.56 2.88 -4.46
N LEU A 99 -19.91 2.93 -3.30
CA LEU A 99 -18.50 2.55 -3.08
C LEU A 99 -18.28 1.04 -2.84
N THR A 100 -19.26 0.19 -3.13
CA THR A 100 -19.21 -1.25 -2.86
C THR A 100 -18.39 -1.98 -3.92
N GLY A 101 -17.41 -2.80 -3.51
CA GLY A 101 -16.56 -3.59 -4.41
C GLY A 101 -15.32 -2.88 -4.97
N ILE A 102 -15.06 -1.64 -4.54
CA ILE A 102 -13.88 -0.83 -4.92
C ILE A 102 -12.83 -0.81 -3.79
N GLN A 103 -13.15 -1.38 -2.63
CA GLN A 103 -12.26 -1.44 -1.48
C GLN A 103 -11.02 -2.30 -1.79
N GLY A 104 -9.86 -1.89 -1.26
CA GLY A 104 -8.59 -2.58 -1.47
C GLY A 104 -7.81 -2.10 -2.70
N PHE A 105 -8.45 -1.37 -3.62
CA PHE A 105 -7.79 -0.81 -4.80
C PHE A 105 -7.31 0.62 -4.56
N LYS A 106 -6.26 1.02 -5.28
CA LYS A 106 -5.70 2.39 -5.22
C LYS A 106 -6.12 3.22 -6.42
N ASN A 107 -6.14 2.59 -7.59
CA ASN A 107 -6.43 3.23 -8.87
C ASN A 107 -7.85 2.88 -9.31
N LEU A 108 -8.52 3.87 -9.90
CA LEU A 108 -9.91 3.77 -10.35
C LEU A 108 -10.00 4.24 -11.79
N ILE A 109 -10.64 3.44 -12.63
CA ILE A 109 -11.07 3.83 -13.98
C ILE A 109 -12.59 3.73 -14.00
N CYS A 110 -13.28 4.82 -14.30
CA CYS A 110 -14.74 4.81 -14.40
C CYS A 110 -15.16 5.02 -15.84
N ILE A 111 -16.09 4.21 -16.31
CA ILE A 111 -16.74 4.30 -17.61
C ILE A 111 -18.22 4.56 -17.34
N GLY A 112 -18.57 5.85 -17.28
CA GLY A 112 -19.92 6.31 -16.98
C GLY A 112 -20.73 6.59 -18.26
N LYS A 113 -22.03 6.85 -18.10
CA LYS A 113 -22.95 7.05 -19.23
C LYS A 113 -22.48 8.14 -20.21
N GLU A 114 -22.04 9.27 -19.69
CA GLU A 114 -21.73 10.48 -20.49
C GLU A 114 -20.24 10.84 -20.48
N GLY A 115 -19.39 10.02 -19.88
CA GLY A 115 -17.96 10.27 -19.85
C GLY A 115 -17.23 9.23 -19.02
N TRP A 116 -15.91 9.27 -19.12
CA TRP A 116 -15.01 8.37 -18.42
C TRP A 116 -14.07 9.15 -17.51
N SER A 117 -13.47 8.51 -16.53
CA SER A 117 -12.49 9.15 -15.66
C SER A 117 -11.41 8.19 -15.21
N ILE A 118 -10.25 8.73 -14.89
CA ILE A 118 -9.17 8.04 -14.19
C ILE A 118 -8.91 8.79 -12.90
N GLY A 119 -8.70 8.07 -11.80
CA GLY A 119 -8.28 8.68 -10.56
C GLY A 119 -7.88 7.67 -9.50
N ARG A 120 -8.01 8.08 -8.25
CA ARG A 120 -7.72 7.26 -7.08
C ARG A 120 -8.98 7.00 -6.29
N VAL A 121 -9.08 5.79 -5.75
CA VAL A 121 -10.19 5.42 -4.87
C VAL A 121 -10.19 6.35 -3.65
N GLY A 122 -11.36 6.93 -3.34
CA GLY A 122 -11.53 7.88 -2.23
C GLY A 122 -11.21 9.35 -2.57
N PHE A 123 -10.86 9.67 -3.81
CA PHE A 123 -10.60 11.04 -4.27
C PHE A 123 -11.54 11.43 -5.42
N PRO A 124 -11.89 12.73 -5.56
CA PRO A 124 -12.73 13.19 -6.67
C PRO A 124 -12.00 12.99 -8.01
N THR A 125 -12.71 12.46 -9.00
CA THR A 125 -12.16 12.23 -10.34
C THR A 125 -12.67 13.27 -11.33
N LYS A 126 -11.83 13.69 -12.29
CA LYS A 126 -12.24 14.58 -13.38
C LYS A 126 -12.87 13.76 -14.51
N LYS A 127 -14.10 14.12 -14.92
CA LYS A 127 -14.79 13.53 -16.08
C LYS A 127 -14.09 13.98 -17.37
N LEU A 128 -13.90 13.03 -18.28
CA LEU A 128 -13.31 13.19 -19.61
C LEU A 128 -14.32 12.75 -20.67
N ASP A 129 -14.28 13.43 -21.81
CA ASP A 129 -15.16 13.13 -22.94
C ASP A 129 -14.73 11.85 -23.68
N TYR A 130 -15.70 11.13 -24.23
CA TYR A 130 -15.45 9.88 -24.96
C TYR A 130 -14.68 10.08 -26.27
N GLU A 131 -14.68 11.29 -26.84
CA GLU A 131 -13.81 11.62 -27.97
C GLU A 131 -12.32 11.40 -27.69
N LYS A 132 -11.91 11.51 -26.41
CA LYS A 132 -10.53 11.31 -25.96
C LYS A 132 -10.29 9.89 -25.46
N PHE A 133 -11.28 8.99 -25.55
CA PHE A 133 -11.15 7.64 -25.05
C PHE A 133 -10.18 6.83 -25.92
N PRO A 134 -9.08 6.29 -25.37
CA PRO A 134 -8.01 5.69 -26.16
C PRO A 134 -8.46 4.54 -27.07
N PHE A 135 -9.46 3.76 -26.62
CA PHE A 135 -9.94 2.58 -27.33
C PHE A 135 -10.96 2.89 -28.44
N LEU A 136 -11.48 4.14 -28.51
CA LEU A 136 -12.41 4.59 -29.56
C LEU A 136 -11.71 5.31 -30.73
N LYS A 137 -10.37 5.38 -30.76
CA LYS A 137 -9.65 6.14 -31.80
C LYS A 137 -9.90 5.64 -33.23
N ASN A 138 -10.05 4.33 -33.41
CA ASN A 138 -10.17 3.70 -34.73
C ASN A 138 -11.58 3.16 -35.02
N ASN A 139 -12.47 3.15 -34.04
CA ASN A 139 -13.82 2.57 -34.13
C ASN A 139 -14.86 3.61 -33.72
N GLU A 140 -15.99 3.67 -34.41
CA GLU A 140 -17.10 4.56 -34.04
C GLU A 140 -17.81 4.10 -32.76
N GLU A 141 -17.81 2.79 -32.53
CA GLU A 141 -18.40 2.12 -31.37
C GLU A 141 -17.58 0.89 -30.96
N LEU A 142 -17.66 0.54 -29.68
CA LEU A 142 -17.10 -0.66 -29.09
C LEU A 142 -18.25 -1.53 -28.58
N THR A 143 -18.44 -2.68 -29.21
CA THR A 143 -19.41 -3.68 -28.77
C THR A 143 -18.82 -4.57 -27.66
N LYS A 144 -19.66 -5.35 -26.97
CA LYS A 144 -19.19 -6.39 -26.04
C LYS A 144 -18.14 -7.32 -26.66
N LYS A 145 -18.28 -7.69 -27.93
CA LYS A 145 -17.31 -8.56 -28.62
C LYS A 145 -15.94 -7.88 -28.74
N ASP A 146 -15.93 -6.59 -29.06
CA ASP A 146 -14.70 -5.79 -29.16
C ASP A 146 -14.04 -5.66 -27.78
N LEU A 147 -14.84 -5.42 -26.73
CA LEU A 147 -14.35 -5.37 -25.35
C LEU A 147 -13.76 -6.72 -24.90
N ILE A 148 -14.35 -7.85 -25.31
CA ILE A 148 -13.79 -9.18 -25.06
C ILE A 148 -12.47 -9.39 -25.81
N HIS A 149 -12.33 -8.87 -27.03
CA HIS A 149 -11.06 -8.95 -27.76
C HIS A 149 -9.98 -8.10 -27.08
N ILE A 150 -10.28 -6.83 -26.82
CA ILE A 150 -9.37 -5.89 -26.16
C ILE A 150 -8.95 -6.42 -24.79
N SER A 151 -9.87 -7.00 -24.03
CA SER A 151 -9.56 -7.55 -22.71
C SER A 151 -8.61 -8.74 -22.73
N LYS A 152 -8.64 -9.58 -23.77
CA LYS A 152 -7.66 -10.68 -23.92
C LYS A 152 -6.25 -10.13 -24.14
N ASP A 153 -6.11 -9.09 -24.97
CA ASP A 153 -4.81 -8.44 -25.23
C ASP A 153 -4.28 -7.76 -23.96
N LEU A 154 -5.18 -7.10 -23.21
CA LEU A 154 -4.87 -6.49 -21.92
C LEU A 154 -4.49 -7.53 -20.86
N ASP A 155 -5.19 -8.67 -20.80
CA ASP A 155 -4.88 -9.76 -19.87
C ASP A 155 -3.45 -10.27 -20.07
N GLN A 156 -3.05 -10.50 -21.32
CA GLN A 156 -1.69 -10.91 -21.64
C GLN A 156 -0.67 -9.83 -21.23
N THR A 157 -0.95 -8.57 -21.56
CA THR A 157 -0.09 -7.44 -21.22
C THR A 157 0.09 -7.29 -19.71
N ILE A 158 -1.01 -7.34 -18.95
CA ILE A 158 -1.00 -7.22 -17.50
C ILE A 158 -0.29 -8.41 -16.87
N LYS A 159 -0.49 -9.63 -17.36
CA LYS A 159 0.20 -10.81 -16.84
C LYS A 159 1.72 -10.70 -16.98
N THR A 160 2.20 -10.14 -18.09
CA THR A 160 3.64 -9.89 -18.31
C THR A 160 4.15 -8.72 -17.48
N PHE A 161 3.36 -7.65 -17.32
CA PHE A 161 3.79 -6.42 -16.65
C PHE A 161 3.65 -6.47 -15.11
N ALA A 162 2.68 -7.22 -14.58
CA ALA A 162 2.35 -7.25 -13.16
C ALA A 162 3.53 -7.63 -12.24
N PRO A 163 4.38 -8.63 -12.56
CA PRO A 163 5.55 -8.94 -11.74
C PRO A 163 6.51 -7.75 -11.63
N ILE A 164 6.72 -7.01 -12.72
CA ILE A 164 7.58 -5.83 -12.76
C ILE A 164 6.96 -4.70 -11.94
N TYR A 165 5.65 -4.46 -12.09
CA TYR A 165 4.91 -3.48 -11.31
C TYR A 165 5.03 -3.74 -9.80
N LEU A 166 4.79 -4.99 -9.36
CA LEU A 166 4.88 -5.39 -7.96
C LEU A 166 6.31 -5.28 -7.43
N TYR A 167 7.31 -5.64 -8.23
CA TYR A 167 8.72 -5.47 -7.87
C TYR A 167 9.08 -4.00 -7.66
N VAL A 168 8.72 -3.12 -8.59
CA VAL A 168 8.98 -1.68 -8.48
C VAL A 168 8.24 -1.10 -7.28
N GLN A 169 6.99 -1.50 -7.05
CA GLN A 169 6.23 -1.07 -5.88
C GLN A 169 6.90 -1.48 -4.56
N LEU A 170 7.38 -2.72 -4.46
CA LEU A 170 8.09 -3.21 -3.27
C LEU A 170 9.42 -2.49 -3.06
N PHE A 171 10.17 -2.25 -4.14
CA PHE A 171 11.43 -1.52 -4.09
C PHE A 171 11.23 -0.06 -3.63
N LEU A 172 10.22 0.63 -4.16
CA LEU A 172 9.87 1.98 -3.74
C LEU A 172 9.40 2.03 -2.28
N ASP A 173 8.60 1.05 -1.83
CA ASP A 173 8.17 0.96 -0.43
C ASP A 173 9.39 0.80 0.50
N LEU A 174 10.36 -0.06 0.14
CA LEU A 174 11.61 -0.21 0.89
C LEU A 174 12.41 1.11 0.98
N LEU A 175 12.56 1.82 -0.15
CA LEU A 175 13.28 3.09 -0.20
C LEU A 175 12.61 4.16 0.68
N ILE A 176 11.28 4.29 0.59
CA ILE A 176 10.50 5.23 1.41
C ILE A 176 10.69 4.93 2.89
N HIS A 177 10.63 3.65 3.29
CA HIS A 177 10.87 3.27 4.69
C HIS A 177 12.27 3.65 5.15
N PHE A 178 13.30 3.38 4.34
CA PHE A 178 14.66 3.76 4.67
C PHE A 178 14.80 5.28 4.88
N VAL A 179 14.26 6.09 3.96
CA VAL A 179 14.30 7.55 4.04
C VAL A 179 13.54 8.07 5.27
N LEU A 180 12.34 7.57 5.53
CA LEU A 180 11.53 8.04 6.65
C LEU A 180 12.09 7.62 8.01
N VAL A 181 12.66 6.41 8.11
CA VAL A 181 13.43 5.99 9.30
C VAL A 181 14.63 6.92 9.51
N SER A 182 15.33 7.31 8.43
CA SER A 182 16.43 8.28 8.49
C SER A 182 16.00 9.61 9.07
N ILE A 183 14.90 10.16 8.54
CA ILE A 183 14.37 11.44 8.98
C ILE A 183 13.94 11.37 10.46
N LEU A 184 13.26 10.29 10.86
CA LEU A 184 12.87 10.08 12.25
C LEU A 184 14.08 9.92 13.18
N ALA A 185 15.14 9.25 12.72
CA ALA A 185 16.36 9.11 13.49
C ALA A 185 17.10 10.45 13.66
N ILE A 186 17.14 11.28 12.61
CA ILE A 186 17.66 12.66 12.70
C ILE A 186 16.84 13.45 13.72
N ALA A 187 15.51 13.45 13.58
CA ALA A 187 14.62 14.16 14.50
C ALA A 187 14.80 13.69 15.95
N GLY A 188 14.80 12.38 16.19
CA GLY A 188 14.99 11.82 17.52
C GLY A 188 16.39 12.07 18.10
N SER A 189 17.43 12.18 17.27
CA SER A 189 18.77 12.55 17.74
C SER A 189 18.87 14.01 18.22
N SER A 190 17.91 14.86 17.86
CA SER A 190 17.84 16.24 18.37
C SER A 190 17.60 16.30 19.89
N PHE A 191 17.11 15.21 20.49
CA PHE A 191 16.98 15.07 21.94
C PHE A 191 18.32 14.81 22.67
N LYS A 192 19.45 14.82 21.96
CA LYS A 192 20.79 14.60 22.53
C LYS A 192 21.13 15.55 23.70
N LYS A 193 20.52 16.74 23.75
CA LYS A 193 20.69 17.70 24.85
C LYS A 193 20.04 17.25 26.16
N LEU A 194 19.03 16.37 26.10
CA LEU A 194 18.31 15.85 27.27
C LEU A 194 18.82 14.47 27.68
N LEU A 195 19.28 13.67 26.72
CA LEU A 195 19.76 12.32 26.94
C LEU A 195 20.93 12.05 25.97
N PRO A 196 22.08 11.49 26.41
CA PRO A 196 23.22 11.23 25.53
C PRO A 196 22.93 10.06 24.58
N ILE A 197 22.08 10.28 23.58
CA ILE A 197 21.70 9.30 22.55
C ILE A 197 22.32 9.66 21.20
N THR A 198 22.79 8.64 20.48
CA THR A 198 23.39 8.77 19.15
C THR A 198 22.36 8.53 18.05
N TYR A 199 22.60 9.08 16.86
CA TYR A 199 21.78 8.83 15.66
C TYR A 199 21.60 7.33 15.39
N LYS A 200 22.67 6.54 15.54
CA LYS A 200 22.65 5.09 15.36
C LYS A 200 21.67 4.40 16.32
N GLU A 201 21.66 4.81 17.58
CA GLU A 201 20.76 4.23 18.60
C GLU A 201 19.31 4.55 18.31
N VAL A 202 19.00 5.81 17.94
CA VAL A 202 17.65 6.20 17.54
C VAL A 202 17.21 5.44 16.29
N TRP A 203 18.08 5.34 15.29
CA TRP A 203 17.83 4.57 14.07
C TRP A 203 17.44 3.12 14.39
N ASN A 204 18.24 2.45 15.22
CA ASN A 204 17.98 1.08 15.63
C ASN A 204 16.61 0.94 16.29
N ILE A 205 16.29 1.83 17.23
CA ILE A 205 14.99 1.86 17.91
C ILE A 205 13.85 2.04 16.91
N THR A 206 13.98 2.99 15.98
CA THR A 206 12.95 3.26 14.97
C THR A 206 12.73 2.08 14.03
N CYS A 207 13.79 1.38 13.59
CA CYS A 207 13.65 0.14 12.80
C CYS A 207 12.80 -0.91 13.51
N TYR A 208 13.02 -1.09 14.82
CA TYR A 208 12.23 -2.04 15.61
C TYR A 208 10.79 -1.56 15.85
N GLY A 209 10.58 -0.23 15.93
CA GLY A 209 9.26 0.39 16.09
C GLY A 209 8.32 0.22 14.90
N ILE A 210 8.85 -0.10 13.72
CA ILE A 210 8.07 -0.35 12.50
C ILE A 210 7.26 -1.66 12.56
N THR A 211 7.68 -2.60 13.39
CA THR A 211 7.16 -3.98 13.41
C THR A 211 5.67 -4.08 13.65
N ALA A 212 5.14 -3.47 14.71
CA ALA A 212 3.71 -3.53 14.97
C ALA A 212 2.89 -2.80 13.90
N PRO A 213 3.24 -1.55 13.51
CA PRO A 213 2.54 -0.85 12.43
C PRO A 213 2.53 -1.64 11.10
N ILE A 214 3.64 -2.28 10.71
CA ILE A 214 3.70 -3.01 9.43
C ILE A 214 2.91 -4.30 9.47
N VAL A 215 2.91 -5.01 10.60
CA VAL A 215 2.06 -6.19 10.78
C VAL A 215 0.58 -5.80 10.69
N VAL A 216 0.17 -4.73 11.39
CA VAL A 216 -1.22 -4.24 11.33
C VAL A 216 -1.59 -3.85 9.89
N ARG A 217 -0.77 -3.04 9.21
CA ARG A 217 -0.99 -2.67 7.80
C ARG A 217 -1.12 -3.90 6.90
N THR A 218 -0.24 -4.88 7.08
CA THR A 218 -0.27 -6.13 6.31
C THR A 218 -1.59 -6.86 6.50
N LEU A 219 -2.09 -6.98 7.73
CA LEU A 219 -3.38 -7.61 8.01
C LEU A 219 -4.54 -6.89 7.32
N PHE A 220 -4.58 -5.55 7.39
CA PHE A 220 -5.61 -4.77 6.69
C PHE A 220 -5.55 -4.96 5.17
N ASP A 221 -4.35 -4.92 4.59
CA ASP A 221 -4.15 -5.12 3.15
C ASP A 221 -4.59 -6.54 2.72
N LEU A 222 -4.32 -7.57 3.52
CA LEU A 222 -4.74 -8.95 3.25
C LEU A 222 -6.26 -9.15 3.32
N LEU A 223 -6.92 -8.44 4.24
CA LEU A 223 -8.37 -8.40 4.35
C LEU A 223 -9.02 -7.58 3.21
N GLY A 224 -8.23 -6.88 2.39
CA GLY A 224 -8.73 -6.06 1.28
C GLY A 224 -9.21 -4.68 1.73
N PHE A 225 -8.83 -4.21 2.92
CA PHE A 225 -9.12 -2.85 3.35
C PHE A 225 -8.05 -1.88 2.85
N SER A 226 -8.46 -0.86 2.12
CA SER A 226 -7.61 0.28 1.76
C SER A 226 -8.13 1.52 2.46
N ILE A 227 -7.40 1.97 3.48
CA ILE A 227 -7.76 3.14 4.29
C ILE A 227 -6.78 4.26 3.93
N PRO A 228 -7.23 5.36 3.28
CA PRO A 228 -6.34 6.43 2.83
C PRO A 228 -5.47 7.02 3.95
N ILE A 229 -6.01 7.16 5.16
CA ILE A 229 -5.32 7.74 6.33
C ILE A 229 -4.39 6.74 7.05
N LEU A 230 -4.47 5.44 6.75
CA LEU A 230 -3.71 4.41 7.49
C LEU A 230 -2.20 4.59 7.34
N THR A 231 -1.72 5.08 6.20
CA THR A 231 -0.30 5.40 6.01
C THR A 231 0.17 6.49 6.96
N THR A 232 -0.66 7.51 7.20
CA THR A 232 -0.33 8.59 8.15
C THR A 232 -0.34 8.06 9.58
N ILE A 233 -1.37 7.30 9.96
CA ILE A 233 -1.47 6.69 11.30
C ILE A 233 -0.28 5.76 11.56
N TYR A 234 0.12 4.98 10.56
CA TYR A 234 1.29 4.11 10.60
C TYR A 234 2.55 4.89 11.01
N TRP A 235 2.86 5.99 10.33
CA TRP A 235 4.07 6.77 10.62
C TRP A 235 4.00 7.53 11.94
N ILE A 236 2.80 8.00 12.33
CA ILE A 236 2.58 8.59 13.66
C ILE A 236 2.87 7.54 14.74
N ALA A 237 2.39 6.30 14.58
CA ALA A 237 2.64 5.23 15.54
C ALA A 237 4.15 4.93 15.67
N VAL A 238 4.89 4.88 14.56
CA VAL A 238 6.35 4.69 14.58
C VAL A 238 7.07 5.86 15.29
N ALA A 239 6.64 7.09 15.03
CA ALA A 239 7.21 8.28 15.66
C ALA A 239 6.95 8.29 17.18
N LEU A 240 5.71 8.02 17.60
CA LEU A 240 5.34 7.91 19.01
C LEU A 240 6.12 6.80 19.70
N PHE A 241 6.22 5.63 19.08
CA PHE A 241 7.01 4.53 19.61
C PHE A 241 8.47 4.92 19.83
N THR A 242 9.08 5.61 18.86
CA THR A 242 10.46 6.08 18.96
C THR A 242 10.63 7.06 20.12
N ILE A 243 9.75 8.06 20.23
CA ILE A 243 9.80 9.07 21.30
C ILE A 243 9.61 8.43 22.68
N LEU A 244 8.63 7.53 22.84
CA LEU A 244 8.38 6.83 24.09
C LEU A 244 9.56 5.95 24.50
N SER A 245 10.20 5.28 23.53
CA SER A 245 11.41 4.49 23.77
C SER A 245 12.57 5.36 24.27
N ILE A 246 12.78 6.54 23.67
CA ILE A 246 13.81 7.49 24.11
C ILE A 246 13.52 7.98 25.53
N ARG A 247 12.27 8.36 25.83
CA ARG A 247 11.86 8.78 27.18
C ARG A 247 12.08 7.67 28.21
N HIS A 248 11.81 6.42 27.85
CA HIS A 248 12.03 5.29 28.74
C HIS A 248 13.51 5.12 29.12
N ILE A 249 14.44 5.42 28.20
CA ILE A 249 15.88 5.42 28.50
C ILE A 249 16.20 6.46 29.57
N GLN A 250 15.71 7.69 29.40
CA GLN A 250 15.94 8.77 30.36
C GLN A 250 15.47 8.40 31.77
N THR A 251 14.24 7.90 31.91
CA THR A 251 13.70 7.48 33.21
C THR A 251 14.53 6.36 33.83
N SER A 252 15.02 5.40 33.02
CA SER A 252 15.86 4.32 33.55
C SER A 252 17.23 4.80 34.06
N GLU A 253 17.85 5.78 33.39
CA GLU A 253 19.13 6.36 33.82
C GLU A 253 18.97 7.25 35.06
N GLU A 254 17.88 8.02 35.16
CA GLU A 254 17.55 8.82 36.35
C GLU A 254 17.38 7.94 37.60
N ILE A 255 16.68 6.81 37.50
CA ILE A 255 16.48 5.87 38.62
C ILE A 255 17.81 5.26 39.08
N VAL A 256 18.69 4.87 38.14
CA VAL A 256 20.00 4.31 38.48
C VAL A 256 20.88 5.33 39.19
N ASN A 257 20.92 6.58 38.71
CA ASN A 257 21.72 7.64 39.32
C ASN A 257 21.19 8.08 40.71
N GLN A 258 19.89 7.90 41.00
CA GLN A 258 19.33 8.14 42.34
C GLN A 258 19.60 7.00 43.33
N ALA A 259 19.95 5.81 42.84
CA ALA A 259 20.21 4.62 43.65
C ALA A 259 21.71 4.38 43.94
N SER A 260 22.60 5.13 43.27
CA SER A 260 24.07 5.10 43.44
C SER A 260 24.57 6.22 44.33
#